data_AF-A0A6B0D4I1-F1
#
_entry.id   AF-A0A6B0D4I1-F1
#
_cell.length_a   1.000
_cell.length_b   1.000
_cell.length_c   1.000
_cell.angle_alpha   90.00
_cell.angle_beta   90.00
_cell.angle_gamma   90.00
#
_symmetry.space_group_name_H-M   'P 1'
#
loop_
_entity.id
_entity.type
_entity.pdbx_description
1 polymer ?
#
loop_
_entity_poly.entity_id
_entity_poly.type
_entity_poly.pdbx_seq_one_letter_code
_entity_poly.pdbx_strand_id
1 'polypeptide(L)'
;MGYFKRVVLYIIVMVVSVFIIGCNKSSDTSEKPKEDSKETQIKKSFAKTLDMYPIKNLEDLYDKEGYRDGEFKKGDKGMWTIYTDFAKSNKQGGLSNEGMVLYLDRNTRTAKG
;
A
#
# COMPACT_ATOMS: atom_id res chain seq x y z
N MET A 1 -51.78 -2.56 -41.19
CA MET A 1 -50.48 -1.85 -41.29
C MET A 1 -50.17 -0.87 -40.15
N GLY A 2 -51.14 -0.14 -39.58
CA GLY A 2 -50.87 0.95 -38.61
C GLY A 2 -50.43 0.50 -37.20
N TYR A 3 -50.96 -0.62 -36.70
CA TYR A 3 -50.63 -1.14 -35.37
C TYR A 3 -49.18 -1.59 -35.25
N PHE A 4 -48.66 -2.31 -36.25
CA PHE A 4 -47.26 -2.75 -36.28
C PHE A 4 -46.29 -1.57 -36.27
N LYS A 5 -46.58 -0.51 -37.03
CA LYS A 5 -45.76 0.72 -37.01
C LYS A 5 -45.77 1.39 -35.63
N ARG A 6 -46.91 1.41 -34.93
CA ARG A 6 -47.01 1.96 -33.57
C ARG A 6 -46.23 1.12 -32.54
N VAL A 7 -46.29 -0.20 -32.66
CA VAL A 7 -45.56 -1.13 -31.78
C VAL A 7 -44.05 -1.00 -31.98
N VAL A 8 -43.58 -0.93 -33.23
CA VAL A 8 -42.16 -0.73 -33.55
C VAL A 8 -41.67 0.63 -33.05
N LEU A 9 -42.46 1.69 -33.21
CA LEU A 9 -42.14 3.01 -32.70
C LEU A 9 -41.99 3.01 -31.17
N TYR A 10 -42.86 2.27 -30.47
CA TYR A 10 -42.84 2.16 -29.02
C TYR A 10 -41.60 1.43 -28.49
N ILE A 11 -41.16 0.37 -29.19
CA ILE A 11 -39.93 -0.37 -28.86
C ILE A 11 -38.70 0.53 -29.03
N ILE A 12 -38.63 1.32 -30.10
CA ILE A 12 -37.53 2.26 -30.33
C ILE A 12 -37.46 3.32 -29.21
N VAL A 13 -38.61 3.86 -28.81
CA VAL A 13 -38.68 4.85 -27.71
C VAL A 13 -38.24 4.25 -26.37
N MET A 14 -38.62 2.99 -26.08
CA MET A 14 -38.16 2.28 -24.88
C MET A 14 -36.65 2.01 -24.88
N VAL A 15 -36.05 1.72 -26.04
CA VAL A 15 -34.60 1.54 -26.13
C VAL A 15 -33.88 2.87 -25.90
N VAL A 16 -34.36 3.96 -26.51
CA VAL A 16 -33.76 5.30 -26.33
C VAL A 16 -33.86 5.78 -24.87
N SER A 17 -34.97 5.52 -24.16
CA SER A 17 -35.09 5.92 -22.75
C SER A 17 -34.10 5.20 -21.83
N VAL A 18 -33.78 3.93 -22.09
CA VAL A 18 -32.75 3.18 -21.36
C VAL A 18 -31.35 3.77 -21.59
N PHE A 19 -31.04 4.20 -22.81
CA PHE A 19 -29.78 4.88 -23.12
C PHE A 19 -29.67 6.25 -22.44
N ILE A 20 -30.77 7.01 -22.29
CA ILE A 20 -30.77 8.29 -21.58
C ILE A 20 -30.58 8.11 -20.06
N ILE A 21 -31.20 7.08 -19.45
CA ILE A 21 -31.00 6.74 -18.03
C ILE A 21 -29.58 6.21 -17.78
N GLY A 22 -29.00 5.50 -18.75
CA GLY A 22 -27.59 5.06 -18.73
C GLY A 22 -26.58 6.20 -18.91
N CYS A 23 -26.92 7.26 -19.64
CA CYS A 23 -26.05 8.41 -19.89
C CYS A 23 -26.05 9.46 -18.76
N ASN A 24 -26.94 9.37 -17.77
CA ASN A 24 -27.02 10.36 -16.68
C ASN A 24 -26.25 9.98 -15.40
N LYS A 25 -25.31 9.02 -15.47
CA LYS A 25 -24.33 8.79 -14.39
C LYS A 25 -23.08 9.66 -14.55
N SER A 26 -23.29 10.95 -14.84
CA SER A 26 -22.22 11.91 -15.09
C SER A 26 -22.51 13.28 -14.48
N SER A 27 -22.83 13.34 -13.18
CA SER A 27 -22.56 14.52 -12.34
C SER A 27 -22.92 14.22 -10.89
N ASP A 28 -21.92 14.35 -10.01
CA ASP A 28 -22.08 14.57 -8.57
C ASP A 28 -22.59 13.42 -7.69
N THR A 29 -21.94 12.27 -7.85
CA THR A 29 -21.40 11.61 -6.64
C THR A 29 -19.93 11.37 -6.85
N SER A 30 -19.20 12.47 -7.08
CA SER A 30 -17.84 12.51 -6.57
C SER A 30 -17.93 12.61 -5.06
N GLU A 31 -18.26 11.50 -4.40
CA GLU A 31 -17.47 11.17 -3.22
C GLU A 31 -16.04 10.99 -3.76
N LYS A 32 -15.36 12.12 -4.03
CA LYS A 32 -13.90 12.13 -3.93
C LYS A 32 -13.70 11.51 -2.55
N PRO A 33 -13.10 10.31 -2.43
CA PRO A 33 -12.74 9.81 -1.11
C PRO A 33 -12.02 10.99 -0.47
N LYS A 34 -12.50 11.45 0.70
CA LYS A 34 -11.84 12.52 1.45
C LYS A 34 -10.38 12.11 1.47
N GLU A 35 -9.58 12.75 0.63
CA GLU A 35 -8.18 12.37 0.53
C GLU A 35 -7.65 12.75 1.89
N ASP A 36 -7.34 11.72 2.69
CA ASP A 36 -6.72 11.90 3.99
C ASP A 36 -5.62 12.93 3.81
N SER A 37 -5.58 13.95 4.66
CA SER A 37 -4.52 14.97 4.58
C SER A 37 -3.16 14.29 4.50
N LYS A 38 -2.18 14.91 3.84
CA LYS A 38 -0.83 14.32 3.74
C LYS A 38 -0.30 13.92 5.13
N GLU A 39 -0.63 14.68 6.17
CA GLU A 39 -0.35 14.33 7.56
C GLU A 39 -0.97 12.99 8.00
N THR A 40 -2.25 12.76 7.73
CA THR A 40 -2.93 11.49 8.07
C THR A 40 -2.31 10.32 7.31
N GLN A 41 -1.97 10.49 6.03
CA GLN A 41 -1.28 9.46 5.23
C GLN A 41 0.10 9.14 5.81
N ILE A 42 0.86 10.17 6.21
CA ILE A 42 2.17 10.02 6.85
C ILE A 42 2.03 9.24 8.16
N LYS A 43 1.11 9.64 9.06
CA LYS A 43 0.89 8.92 10.33
C LYS A 43 0.52 7.46 10.12
N LYS A 44 -0.36 7.17 9.15
CA LYS A 44 -0.74 5.80 8.81
C LYS A 44 0.44 4.97 8.28
N SER A 45 1.35 5.59 7.52
CA SER A 45 2.56 4.91 7.03
C SER A 45 3.54 4.56 8.15
N PHE A 46 3.74 5.47 9.12
CA PHE A 46 4.57 5.22 10.29
C PHE A 46 3.97 4.15 11.20
N ALA A 47 2.66 4.19 11.46
CA ALA A 47 1.97 3.21 12.29
C ALA A 47 2.19 1.77 11.80
N LYS A 48 2.14 1.53 10.48
CA LYS A 48 2.44 0.20 9.90
C LYS A 48 3.81 -0.36 10.30
N THR A 49 4.81 0.51 10.44
CA THR A 49 6.17 0.12 10.84
C THR A 49 6.24 -0.05 12.35
N LEU A 50 5.61 0.85 13.12
CA LEU A 50 5.64 0.84 14.58
C LEU A 50 4.82 -0.30 15.19
N ASP A 51 3.73 -0.72 14.56
CA ASP A 51 2.88 -1.84 14.98
C ASP A 51 3.62 -3.19 14.94
N MET A 52 4.78 -3.26 14.30
CA MET A 52 5.63 -4.46 14.31
C MET A 52 6.37 -4.65 15.63
N TYR A 53 6.55 -3.59 16.42
CA TYR A 53 7.30 -3.66 17.67
C TYR A 53 6.42 -4.12 18.83
N PRO A 54 6.96 -4.91 19.78
CA PRO A 54 8.31 -5.47 19.78
C PRO A 54 8.42 -6.78 18.98
N ILE A 55 9.52 -6.94 18.23
CA ILE A 55 9.91 -8.24 17.65
C ILE A 55 10.94 -8.86 18.60
N LYS A 56 10.48 -9.73 19.49
CA LYS A 56 11.33 -10.33 20.52
C LYS A 56 12.28 -11.39 19.96
N ASN A 57 11.82 -12.19 19.01
CA ASN A 57 12.62 -13.18 18.33
C ASN A 57 12.89 -12.73 16.88
N LEU A 58 14.16 -12.50 16.54
CA LEU A 58 14.53 -12.07 15.19
C LEU A 58 14.30 -13.16 14.15
N GLU A 59 14.19 -14.43 14.53
CA GLU A 59 13.87 -15.51 13.59
C GLU A 59 12.46 -15.41 13.02
N ASP A 60 11.54 -14.76 13.74
CA ASP A 60 10.17 -14.51 13.26
C ASP A 60 10.16 -13.65 11.98
N LEU A 61 11.24 -12.89 11.72
CA LEU A 61 11.40 -12.10 10.50
C LEU A 61 11.64 -12.94 9.25
N TYR A 62 12.10 -14.19 9.36
CA TYR A 62 12.22 -15.07 8.19
C TYR A 62 10.87 -15.31 7.53
N ASP A 63 9.82 -15.40 8.34
CA ASP A 63 8.46 -15.72 7.89
C ASP A 63 7.62 -14.44 7.65
N LYS A 64 8.10 -13.27 8.09
CA LYS A 64 7.42 -11.99 7.89
C LYS A 64 7.77 -11.35 6.55
N GLU A 65 6.75 -11.11 5.72
CA GLU A 65 6.90 -10.38 4.46
C GLU A 65 6.71 -8.87 4.64
N GLY A 66 7.59 -8.09 3.99
CA GLY A 66 7.53 -6.64 3.95
C GLY A 66 6.84 -6.11 2.68
N TYR A 67 6.92 -4.79 2.48
CA TYR A 67 6.50 -4.18 1.22
C TYR A 67 7.38 -4.67 0.06
N ARG A 68 6.77 -4.86 -1.11
CA ARG A 68 7.44 -5.29 -2.34
C ARG A 68 7.09 -4.35 -3.47
N ASP A 69 8.10 -3.91 -4.20
CA ASP A 69 7.98 -3.10 -5.41
C ASP A 69 8.54 -3.86 -6.63
N GLY A 70 8.72 -3.14 -7.75
CA GLY A 70 9.21 -3.70 -9.01
C GLY A 70 10.69 -4.12 -9.01
N GLU A 71 11.46 -3.77 -7.97
CA GLU A 71 12.88 -4.11 -7.89
C GLU A 71 13.11 -5.55 -7.42
N PHE A 72 12.08 -6.18 -6.82
CA PHE A 72 12.17 -7.57 -6.38
C PHE A 72 12.02 -8.55 -7.54
N LYS A 73 13.02 -9.41 -7.70
CA LYS A 73 12.96 -10.52 -8.68
C LYS A 73 11.89 -11.53 -8.30
N LYS A 74 11.34 -12.21 -9.29
CA LYS A 74 10.43 -13.34 -9.07
C LYS A 74 11.12 -14.41 -8.23
N GLY A 75 10.50 -14.81 -7.13
CA GLY A 75 11.03 -15.83 -6.21
C GLY A 75 11.97 -15.29 -5.13
N ASP A 76 12.40 -14.03 -5.21
CA ASP A 76 13.16 -13.39 -4.13
C ASP A 76 12.22 -13.09 -2.96
N LYS A 77 12.46 -13.71 -1.80
CA LYS A 77 11.70 -13.49 -0.57
C LYS A 77 12.11 -12.21 0.16
N GLY A 78 13.20 -11.57 -0.25
CA GLY A 78 13.72 -10.35 0.36
C GLY A 78 14.58 -10.58 1.60
N MET A 79 15.16 -9.49 2.09
CA MET A 79 16.09 -9.48 3.21
C MET A 79 15.66 -8.39 4.19
N TRP A 80 15.60 -8.71 5.48
CA TRP A 80 15.45 -7.70 6.52
C TRP A 80 16.82 -7.13 6.88
N THR A 81 16.95 -5.82 6.86
CA THR A 81 18.12 -5.12 7.41
C THR A 81 17.73 -4.50 8.73
N ILE A 82 18.37 -4.96 9.80
CA ILE A 82 18.16 -4.46 11.15
C ILE A 82 19.38 -3.63 11.50
N TYR A 83 19.16 -2.38 11.88
CA TYR A 83 20.21 -1.46 12.27
C TYR A 83 19.84 -0.81 13.59
N THR A 84 20.74 -0.88 14.56
CA THR A 84 20.67 -0.12 15.80
C THR A 84 21.94 0.68 15.97
N ASP A 85 21.80 1.92 16.43
CA ASP A 85 22.91 2.82 16.72
C ASP A 85 22.54 3.65 17.94
N PHE A 86 23.52 3.80 18.81
CA PHE A 86 23.51 4.69 19.94
C PHE A 86 24.69 5.65 19.83
N ALA A 87 24.39 6.90 19.46
CA ALA A 87 25.36 7.98 19.36
C ALA A 87 25.43 8.78 20.66
N LYS A 88 26.64 8.97 21.19
CA LYS A 88 26.92 9.71 22.43
C LYS A 88 27.99 10.76 22.21
N SER A 89 27.79 11.95 22.78
CA SER A 89 28.81 13.00 22.84
C SER A 89 29.07 13.40 24.29
N ASN A 90 30.29 13.15 24.78
CA ASN A 90 30.69 13.46 26.16
C ASN A 90 31.65 14.66 26.25
N LYS A 91 32.15 15.15 25.12
CA LYS A 91 33.13 16.24 25.02
C LYS A 91 32.87 17.03 23.73
N GLN A 92 33.19 18.32 23.76
CA GLN A 92 33.04 19.20 22.59
C GLN A 92 33.88 18.68 21.41
N GLY A 93 33.24 18.45 20.27
CA GLY A 93 33.87 17.91 19.07
C GLY A 93 34.05 16.38 19.03
N GLY A 94 33.62 15.65 20.06
CA GLY A 94 33.67 14.18 20.09
C GLY A 94 32.29 13.54 19.90
N LEU A 95 32.17 12.61 18.96
CA LEU A 95 31.01 11.75 18.77
C LEU A 95 31.46 10.29 18.77
N SER A 96 30.87 9.47 19.63
CA SER A 96 31.11 8.02 19.70
C SER A 96 29.81 7.29 19.45
N ASN A 97 29.83 6.26 18.61
CA ASN A 97 28.65 5.46 18.28
C ASN A 97 28.90 3.99 18.63
N GLU A 98 27.88 3.33 19.18
CA GLU A 98 27.85 1.89 19.38
C GLU A 98 26.58 1.35 18.73
N GLY A 99 26.70 0.26 17.96
CA GLY A 99 25.58 -0.24 17.17
C GLY A 99 25.82 -1.62 16.60
N MET A 100 24.80 -2.14 15.92
CA MET A 100 24.84 -3.42 15.22
C MET A 100 24.06 -3.31 13.91
N VAL A 101 24.57 -3.95 12.86
CA VAL A 101 23.83 -4.23 11.64
C VAL A 101 23.62 -5.73 11.54
N LEU A 102 22.45 -6.16 11.09
CA LEU A 102 22.16 -7.56 10.80
C LEU A 102 21.33 -7.65 9.52
N TYR A 103 21.86 -8.41 8.57
CA TYR A 103 21.23 -8.75 7.29
C TYR A 103 20.64 -10.15 7.40
N LEU A 104 19.31 -10.23 7.44
CA LEU A 104 18.56 -11.45 7.68
C LEU A 104 17.87 -11.88 6.37
N ASP A 105 18.48 -12.85 5.68
CA ASP A 105 18.07 -13.32 4.36
C ASP A 105 16.95 -14.35 4.47
N ARG A 106 15.75 -14.01 3.97
CA ARG A 106 14.58 -14.91 4.00
C ARG A 106 14.67 -16.06 2.98
N ASN A 107 15.54 -15.93 1.98
CA ASN A 107 15.75 -16.96 0.96
C ASN A 107 16.54 -18.13 1.53
N THR A 108 17.65 -17.85 2.22
CA THR A 108 18.55 -18.85 2.80
C THR A 108 18.27 -19.14 4.27
N ARG A 109 17.44 -18.32 4.92
CA ARG A 109 17.19 -18.34 6.38
C ARG A 109 18.48 -18.21 7.20
N THR A 110 19.37 -17.32 6.76
CA THR A 110 20.63 -17.01 7.46
C THR A 110 20.72 -15.53 7.80
N ALA A 111 21.41 -15.20 8.89
CA ALA A 111 21.68 -13.82 9.29
C ALA A 111 23.19 -13.55 9.41
N LYS A 112 23.65 -12.39 8.94
CA LYS A 112 25.06 -11.95 9.00
C LYS A 112 25.13 -10.45 9.30
N GLY A 113 26.14 -10.00 10.03
CA GLY A 113 26.28 -8.63 10.52
C GLY A 113 27.71 -8.32 10.92
#